data_AF-A0AAP2CJ95-F1
#
_entry.id   AF-A0AAP2CJ95-F1
#
_cell.length_a   1.000
_cell.length_b   1.000
_cell.length_c   1.000
_cell.angle_alpha   90.00
_cell.angle_beta   90.00
_cell.angle_gamma   90.00
#
_symmetry.space_group_name_H-M   'P 1'
#
loop_
_entity.id
_entity.type
_entity.pdbx_description
1 polymer ?
#
loop_
_entity_poly.entity_id
_entity_poly.type
_entity_poly.pdbx_seq_one_letter_code
_entity_poly.pdbx_strand_id
1 'polypeptide(L)' 'MEKILKDILQLSEAERILIAEAIWDSLPEESEPEFTTEQKDEIKRRIDKYDRGESTTYSWSEVKDSLKEHK' A
#
# COMPACT_ATOMS: atom_id res chain seq x y z
N MET A 1 -10.91 -18.49 -12.88
CA MET A 1 -10.37 -17.54 -11.88
C MET A 1 -10.64 -18.02 -10.46
N GLU A 2 -11.88 -18.36 -10.10
CA GLU A 2 -12.24 -18.85 -8.75
C GLU A 2 -11.39 -20.04 -8.27
N LYS A 3 -11.04 -20.98 -9.16
CA LYS A 3 -10.19 -22.13 -8.81
C LYS A 3 -8.78 -21.71 -8.37
N ILE A 4 -8.13 -20.82 -9.11
CA ILE A 4 -6.77 -20.34 -8.82
C ILE A 4 -6.74 -19.59 -7.48
N LEU A 5 -7.74 -18.72 -7.26
CA LEU A 5 -7.85 -18.00 -5.99
C LEU A 5 -8.08 -18.96 -4.82
N LYS A 6 -8.93 -19.97 -5.00
CA LYS A 6 -9.16 -21.00 -3.97
C LYS A 6 -7.87 -21.73 -3.60
N ASP A 7 -7.06 -22.08 -4.59
CA ASP A 7 -5.78 -22.78 -4.39
C ASP A 7 -4.77 -21.88 -3.65
N ILE A 8 -4.65 -20.60 -4.03
CA ILE A 8 -3.79 -19.61 -3.33
C ILE A 8 -4.23 -19.43 -1.87
N LEU A 9 -5.53 -19.41 -1.61
CA LEU A 9 -6.07 -19.25 -0.24
C LEU A 9 -5.83 -20.47 0.66
N GLN A 10 -5.43 -21.64 0.12
CA GLN A 10 -5.02 -22.79 0.93
C GLN A 10 -3.55 -22.73 1.39
N LEU A 11 -2.75 -21.83 0.84
CA LEU A 11 -1.33 -21.67 1.19
C LEU A 11 -1.14 -21.00 2.55
N SER A 12 0.05 -21.09 3.12
CA SER A 12 0.40 -20.33 4.32
C SER A 12 0.38 -18.82 4.07
N GLU A 13 0.24 -18.02 5.13
CA GLU A 13 0.28 -16.56 5.03
C GLU A 13 1.55 -16.06 4.33
N ALA A 14 2.71 -16.64 4.67
CA ALA A 14 3.98 -16.28 4.06
C ALA A 14 3.99 -16.55 2.54
N GLU A 15 3.51 -17.72 2.11
CA GLU A 15 3.43 -18.06 0.68
C GLU A 15 2.46 -17.15 -0.07
N ARG A 16 1.33 -16.79 0.54
CA ARG A 16 0.38 -15.85 -0.07
C ARG A 16 0.98 -14.46 -0.22
N ILE A 17 1.78 -13.99 0.73
CA ILE A 17 2.50 -12.71 0.64
C ILE A 17 3.48 -12.75 -0.55
N LEU A 18 4.28 -13.81 -0.66
CA LEU A 18 5.24 -13.97 -1.76
C LEU A 18 4.56 -14.02 -3.13
N ILE A 19 3.41 -14.68 -3.24
CA ILE A 19 2.64 -14.72 -4.49
C ILE A 19 2.06 -13.33 -4.81
N ALA A 20 1.56 -12.60 -3.82
CA ALA A 20 1.06 -11.25 -4.04
C ALA A 20 2.17 -10.31 -4.54
N GLU A 21 3.36 -10.40 -3.96
CA GLU A 21 4.56 -9.66 -4.39
C GLU A 21 4.98 -10.06 -5.81
N ALA A 22 5.09 -11.35 -6.11
CA ALA A 22 5.45 -11.83 -7.45
C ALA A 22 4.44 -11.41 -8.53
N ILE A 23 3.14 -11.37 -8.20
CA ILE A 23 2.11 -10.85 -9.12
C ILE A 23 2.32 -9.35 -9.31
N TRP A 24 2.54 -8.61 -8.23
CA TRP A 24 2.77 -7.16 -8.28
C TRP A 24 3.99 -6.81 -9.15
N ASP A 25 5.12 -7.50 -8.94
CA ASP A 25 6.36 -7.31 -9.70
C ASP A 25 6.25 -7.72 -11.17
N SER A 26 5.26 -8.54 -11.52
CA SER A 26 5.02 -8.96 -12.91
C SER A 26 4.27 -7.92 -13.75
N LEU A 27 3.71 -6.89 -13.12
CA LEU A 27 2.98 -5.84 -13.83
C LEU A 27 3.95 -4.87 -14.53
N PRO A 28 3.64 -4.41 -15.76
CA PRO A 28 4.45 -3.39 -16.41
C PRO A 28 4.31 -2.04 -15.70
N GLU A 29 5.34 -1.18 -15.79
CA GLU A 29 5.34 0.18 -15.18
C GLU A 29 4.13 1.03 -15.62
N GLU A 30 3.62 0.80 -16.84
CA GLU A 30 2.40 1.44 -17.35
C GLU A 30 1.10 1.03 -16.61
N SER A 31 1.17 0.01 -15.74
CA SER A 31 0.06 -0.42 -14.88
C SER A 31 -0.08 0.40 -13.60
N GLU A 32 0.84 1.33 -13.35
CA GLU A 32 0.69 2.27 -12.25
C GLU A 32 -0.58 3.13 -12.45
N PRO A 33 -1.38 3.34 -11.40
CA PRO A 33 -2.55 4.20 -11.51
C PRO A 33 -2.13 5.60 -11.95
N GLU A 34 -2.83 6.15 -12.95
CA GLU A 34 -2.61 7.53 -13.36
C GLU A 34 -2.99 8.48 -12.23
N PHE A 35 -1.97 9.05 -11.58
CA PHE A 35 -2.15 10.15 -10.64
C PHE A 35 -2.35 11.47 -11.41
N THR A 36 -3.32 12.27 -10.98
CA THR A 36 -3.43 13.65 -11.48
C THR A 36 -2.18 14.45 -11.09
N THR A 37 -1.92 15.55 -11.79
CA THR A 37 -0.80 16.44 -11.47
C THR A 37 -0.86 16.89 -10.01
N GLU A 38 -2.05 17.24 -9.53
CA GLU A 38 -2.27 17.70 -8.15
C GLU A 38 -1.95 16.60 -7.12
N GLN A 39 -2.27 15.34 -7.44
CA GLN A 39 -1.93 14.21 -6.58
C GLN A 39 -0.41 13.97 -6.54
N LYS A 40 0.26 14.03 -7.69
CA LYS A 40 1.73 13.91 -7.78
C LYS A 40 2.41 15.03 -7.00
N ASP A 41 1.94 16.25 -7.14
CA ASP A 41 2.48 17.42 -6.43
C ASP A 41 2.29 17.29 -4.92
N GLU A 42 1.13 16.82 -4.46
CA GLU A 42 0.88 16.61 -3.03
C GLU A 42 1.76 15.49 -2.45
N ILE A 43 1.94 14.38 -3.17
CA ILE A 43 2.83 13.29 -2.75
C ILE A 43 4.25 13.81 -2.63
N LYS A 44 4.76 14.51 -3.66
CA LYS A 44 6.10 15.11 -3.66
C LYS A 44 6.26 16.08 -2.48
N ARG A 45 5.30 16.98 -2.27
CA ARG A 45 5.30 17.94 -1.16
C ARG A 45 5.38 17.26 0.21
N ARG A 46 4.68 16.13 0.40
CA ARG A 46 4.70 15.37 1.66
C ARG A 46 6.01 14.64 1.89
N ILE A 47 6.60 14.05 0.84
CA ILE A 47 7.92 13.41 0.91
C ILE A 47 8.97 14.45 1.27
N ASP A 48 9.01 15.57 0.55
CA ASP A 48 9.98 16.65 0.82
C ASP A 48 9.85 17.19 2.26
N LYS A 49 8.62 17.29 2.78
CA LYS A 49 8.36 17.72 4.17
C LYS A 49 8.85 16.67 5.19
N TYR A 50 8.66 15.38 4.89
CA TYR A 50 9.14 14.29 5.72
C TYR A 50 10.67 14.24 5.77
N ASP A 51 11.33 14.37 4.63
CA ASP A 51 12.79 14.35 4.53
C ASP A 51 13.45 15.53 5.28
N ARG A 52 12.76 16.67 5.37
CA ARG A 52 13.18 17.81 6.20
C ARG A 52 12.87 17.66 7.69
N GLY A 53 12.24 16.57 8.12
CA GLY A 53 11.83 16.35 9.51
C GLY A 53 10.67 17.23 9.96
N GLU A 54 9.93 17.84 9.03
CA GLU A 54 8.81 18.75 9.32
C GLU A 54 7.47 17.99 9.44
N SER A 55 7.47 16.68 9.21
CA SER A 55 6.27 15.84 9.24
C SER A 55 6.09 15.15 10.59
N THR A 56 4.87 15.22 11.13
CA THR A 56 4.44 14.32 12.21
C THR A 56 4.12 12.95 11.60
N THR A 57 4.72 11.91 12.16
CA THR A 57 4.42 10.52 11.79
C THR A 57 3.67 9.84 12.92
N TYR A 58 2.89 8.83 12.56
CA TYR A 58 2.16 8.00 13.50
C TYR A 58 2.46 6.54 13.18
N SER A 59 2.60 5.74 14.23
CA SER A 59 2.64 4.30 14.11
C SER A 59 1.31 3.77 13.56
N TRP A 60 1.36 2.61 12.92
CA TRP A 60 0.15 1.98 12.40
C TRP A 60 -0.84 1.58 13.50
N SER A 61 -0.36 1.30 14.71
CA SER A 61 -1.19 1.10 15.89
C SER A 61 -1.98 2.35 16.26
N GLU A 62 -1.34 3.51 16.35
CA GLU A 62 -2.00 4.78 16.69
C GLU A 62 -3.09 5.13 15.66
N VAL A 63 -2.79 4.94 14.37
CA VAL A 63 -3.78 5.15 13.30
C VAL A 63 -4.96 4.20 13.46
N LYS A 64 -4.73 2.90 13.66
CA LYS A 64 -5.79 1.91 13.86
C LYS A 64 -6.66 2.22 15.06
N ASP A 65 -6.06 2.67 16.15
CA ASP A 65 -6.79 2.97 17.38
C ASP A 65 -7.65 4.22 17.22
N SER A 66 -7.13 5.27 16.56
CA SER A 66 -7.92 6.46 16.23
C SER A 66 -9.18 6.13 15.40
N LEU A 67 -9.10 5.17 14.46
CA LEU A 67 -10.23 4.76 13.63
C LEU A 67 -11.31 3.98 14.39
N LYS A 68 -10.97 3.34 15.52
CA LYS A 68 -11.93 2.64 16.38
C LYS A 68 -12.66 3.58 17.31
N GLU A 69 -11.98 4.64 17.76
CA GLU A 69 -12.55 5.66 18.66
C GLU A 69 -13.61 6.54 17.98
N HIS A 70 -13.59 6.62 16.64
CA HIS A 70 -14.53 7.41 15.85
C HIS A 70 -15.69 6.58 15.25
N LYS A 71 -15.96 5.38 15.81
CA LYS A 71 -17.15 4.57 15.51
C LYS A 71 -18.18 4.66 16.63
#